data_AF-A0A9K3KN32-F1
#
_entry.id   AF-A0A9K3KN32-F1
#
_cell.length_a   1.000
_cell.length_b   1.000
_cell.length_c   1.000
_cell.angle_alpha   90.00
_cell.angle_beta   90.00
_cell.angle_gamma   90.00
#
_symmetry.space_group_name_H-M   'P 1'
#
loop_
_entity.id
_entity.type
_entity.pdbx_description
1 polymer ?
#
loop_
_entity_poly.entity_id
_entity_poly.type
_entity_poly.pdbx_seq_one_letter_code
_entity_poly.pdbx_strand_id
1 'polypeptide(L)'
;MNRLASSVLVLFALLGSVSAFAPAPLLKKSASTSLSRFAPANDSFQPSSLQRQRKSVAQVQTMGLFGLGAPEIGIILVAAAFLLGPEKLASLGKDAGKIAGELKEVPKEFQAGLAEGEAQAKALKAKSEAKEEKSSDAE
;
A
#
# COMPACT_ATOMS: atom_id res chain seq x y z
N MET A 1 -27.11 -36.72 8.75
CA MET A 1 -27.28 -35.63 7.77
C MET A 1 -27.18 -34.22 8.38
N ASN A 2 -27.40 -34.05 9.69
CA ASN A 2 -27.53 -32.72 10.32
C ASN A 2 -26.19 -32.00 10.61
N ARG A 3 -25.08 -32.74 10.72
CA ARG A 3 -23.73 -32.16 10.95
C ARG A 3 -23.21 -31.42 9.72
N LEU A 4 -23.42 -31.99 8.54
CA LEU A 4 -23.07 -31.37 7.25
C LEU A 4 -23.91 -30.12 6.98
N ALA A 5 -25.22 -30.18 7.24
CA ALA A 5 -26.12 -29.03 7.09
C ALA A 5 -25.73 -27.87 8.02
N SER A 6 -25.31 -28.16 9.25
CA SER A 6 -24.84 -27.13 10.19
C SER A 6 -23.51 -26.51 9.76
N SER A 7 -22.57 -27.31 9.25
CA SER A 7 -21.30 -26.77 8.73
C SER A 7 -21.49 -25.89 7.50
N VAL A 8 -22.41 -26.26 6.59
CA VAL A 8 -22.75 -25.45 5.41
C VAL A 8 -23.43 -24.14 5.81
N LEU A 9 -24.29 -24.17 6.83
CA LEU A 9 -24.99 -22.98 7.33
C LEU A 9 -24.04 -22.01 8.06
N VAL A 10 -23.06 -22.53 8.80
CA VAL A 10 -21.98 -21.73 9.40
C VAL A 10 -21.06 -21.12 8.33
N LEU A 11 -20.76 -21.88 7.27
CA LEU A 11 -19.97 -21.37 6.14
C LEU A 11 -20.71 -20.23 5.42
N PHE A 12 -22.03 -20.35 5.20
CA PHE A 12 -22.85 -19.29 4.61
C PHE A 12 -22.93 -18.03 5.49
N ALA A 13 -22.96 -18.18 6.82
CA ALA A 13 -22.97 -17.05 7.75
C ALA A 13 -21.65 -16.27 7.77
N LEU A 14 -20.51 -16.93 7.50
CA LEU A 14 -19.20 -16.27 7.39
C LEU A 14 -19.02 -15.53 6.05
N LEU A 15 -19.62 -16.00 4.95
CA LEU A 15 -19.61 -15.28 3.67
C LEU A 15 -20.66 -14.15 3.60
N GLY A 16 -21.67 -14.15 4.47
CA GLY A 16 -22.77 -13.17 4.46
C GLY A 16 -22.44 -11.76 4.97
N SER A 17 -21.22 -11.51 5.44
CA SER A 17 -20.81 -10.20 5.98
C SER A 17 -20.18 -9.27 4.92
N VAL A 18 -20.67 -9.29 3.68
CA VAL A 18 -20.35 -8.26 2.68
C VAL A 18 -21.32 -7.08 2.84
N SER A 19 -21.25 -6.38 3.98
CA SER A 19 -21.95 -5.09 4.16
C SER A 19 -21.01 -3.89 4.07
N ALA A 20 -19.78 -4.08 3.60
CA ALA A 20 -18.81 -3.00 3.44
C ALA A 20 -19.03 -2.14 2.17
N PHE A 21 -20.09 -2.42 1.40
CA PHE A 21 -20.40 -1.75 0.12
C PHE A 21 -21.64 -0.85 0.19
N ALA A 22 -21.73 0.00 1.20
CA ALA A 22 -22.62 1.16 1.08
C ALA A 22 -21.94 2.36 1.74
N PRO A 23 -21.70 3.47 1.01
CA PRO A 23 -21.48 4.74 1.69
C PRO A 23 -22.72 4.98 2.54
N ALA A 24 -22.55 5.01 3.86
CA ALA A 24 -23.65 5.30 4.77
C ALA A 24 -24.35 6.56 4.27
N PRO A 25 -25.67 6.54 4.03
CA PRO A 25 -26.37 7.76 3.71
C PRO A 25 -26.19 8.69 4.91
N LEU A 26 -25.50 9.80 4.70
CA LEU A 26 -25.45 10.92 5.63
C LEU A 26 -26.90 11.28 5.95
N LEU A 27 -27.38 10.82 7.10
CA LEU A 27 -28.67 11.16 7.65
C LEU A 27 -28.62 12.67 7.91
N LYS A 28 -29.08 13.45 6.93
CA LYS A 28 -29.30 14.89 7.09
C LYS A 28 -30.37 15.02 8.17
N LYS A 29 -29.95 15.22 9.40
CA LYS A 29 -30.82 15.60 10.51
C LYS A 29 -31.42 16.94 10.12
N SER A 30 -32.61 16.90 9.52
CA SER A 30 -33.40 18.08 9.23
C SER A 30 -33.60 18.80 10.56
N ALA A 31 -33.01 19.98 10.66
CA ALA A 31 -33.04 20.79 11.86
C ALA A 31 -34.49 21.14 12.18
N SER A 32 -34.92 20.78 13.39
CA SER A 32 -36.16 21.25 13.97
C SER A 32 -36.14 22.78 13.96
N THR A 33 -37.13 23.41 13.35
CA THR A 33 -37.42 24.83 13.53
C THR A 33 -37.80 25.07 14.99
N SER A 34 -36.83 25.46 15.82
CA SER A 34 -37.08 26.05 17.13
C SER A 34 -36.70 27.52 17.12
N LEU A 35 -37.72 28.36 17.30
CA LEU A 35 -37.65 29.79 17.50
C LEU A 35 -36.59 30.21 18.55
N SER A 36 -35.87 31.28 18.22
CA SER A 36 -35.33 32.33 19.10
C SER A 36 -34.69 31.96 20.43
N ARG A 37 -33.36 32.12 20.51
CA ARG A 37 -32.69 32.65 21.70
C ARG A 37 -31.50 33.52 21.28
N PHE A 38 -31.59 34.81 21.61
CA PHE A 38 -30.55 35.81 21.44
C PHE A 38 -29.35 35.43 22.31
N ALA A 39 -28.19 35.19 21.71
CA ALA A 39 -26.92 35.00 22.40
C ALA A 39 -25.98 36.14 21.98
N PRO A 40 -25.30 36.83 22.92
CA PRO A 40 -24.41 37.93 22.58
C PRO A 40 -23.20 37.42 21.79
N ALA A 41 -22.99 38.05 20.64
CA ALA A 41 -21.91 37.76 19.71
C ALA A 41 -20.55 38.14 20.32
N ASN A 42 -19.75 37.14 20.70
CA ASN A 42 -18.30 37.28 20.68
C ASN A 42 -17.86 36.97 19.24
N ASP A 43 -18.05 37.95 18.36
CA ASP A 43 -17.78 37.84 16.93
C ASP A 43 -16.27 38.04 16.69
N SER A 44 -15.50 36.98 16.94
CA SER A 44 -14.17 36.89 16.36
C SER A 44 -14.34 36.78 14.84
N PHE A 45 -14.31 37.94 14.16
CA PHE A 45 -14.45 38.10 12.73
C PHE A 45 -13.35 37.31 12.00
N GLN A 46 -13.65 36.05 11.69
CA GLN A 46 -12.80 35.22 10.83
C GLN A 46 -13.25 35.48 9.40
N PRO A 47 -12.40 36.06 8.53
CA PRO A 47 -12.79 36.31 7.15
C PRO A 47 -13.18 35.00 6.47
N SER A 48 -14.27 35.03 5.69
CA SER A 48 -14.84 33.88 4.99
C SER A 48 -13.85 33.15 4.07
N SER A 49 -12.79 33.85 3.66
CA SER A 49 -11.65 33.28 2.92
C SER A 49 -10.86 32.25 3.72
N LEU A 50 -10.71 32.41 5.05
CA LEU A 50 -10.02 31.46 5.92
C LEU A 50 -10.94 30.34 6.42
N GLN A 51 -12.24 30.61 6.57
CA GLN A 51 -13.21 29.58 7.02
C GLN A 51 -13.36 28.43 6.02
N ARG A 52 -13.12 28.66 4.72
CA ARG A 52 -13.35 27.65 3.68
C ARG A 52 -12.10 26.85 3.28
N GLN A 53 -10.94 27.21 3.80
CA GLN A 53 -9.67 26.66 3.29
C GLN A 53 -9.24 25.33 3.92
N ARG A 54 -9.97 24.78 4.90
CA ARG A 54 -9.53 23.63 5.71
C ARG A 54 -10.43 22.38 5.68
N LYS A 55 -11.21 22.13 4.63
CA LYS A 55 -12.08 20.93 4.57
C LYS A 55 -12.05 20.12 3.28
N SER A 56 -11.12 20.39 2.36
CA SER A 56 -11.05 19.67 1.09
C SER A 56 -9.62 19.36 0.67
N VAL A 57 -8.86 18.70 1.56
CA VAL A 57 -8.06 17.60 1.04
C VAL A 57 -9.03 16.43 0.97
N ALA A 58 -9.54 16.14 -0.23
CA ALA A 58 -10.29 14.91 -0.44
C ALA A 58 -9.40 13.80 0.11
N GLN A 59 -9.87 13.09 1.13
CA GLN A 59 -9.25 11.85 1.55
C GLN A 59 -9.30 10.96 0.31
N VAL A 60 -8.22 10.93 -0.46
CA VAL A 60 -8.05 9.99 -1.55
C VAL A 60 -8.00 8.64 -0.84
N GLN A 61 -9.16 7.99 -0.74
CA GLN A 61 -9.25 6.62 -0.34
C GLN A 61 -8.51 5.86 -1.43
N THR A 62 -7.21 5.66 -1.23
CA THR A 62 -6.39 4.85 -2.11
C THR A 62 -6.90 3.42 -1.96
N MET A 63 -7.90 3.08 -2.76
CA MET A 63 -8.46 1.74 -2.84
C MET A 63 -7.38 0.86 -3.50
N GLY A 64 -6.44 0.35 -2.71
CA GLY A 64 -5.40 -0.60 -3.14
C GLY A 64 -4.41 -0.09 -4.21
N LEU A 65 -3.91 -1.02 -5.02
CA LEU A 65 -2.97 -0.78 -6.13
C LEU A 65 -3.76 -0.30 -7.35
N PHE A 66 -3.51 0.93 -7.80
CA PHE A 66 -4.18 1.55 -8.97
C PHE A 66 -5.69 1.79 -8.84
N GLY A 67 -6.20 2.02 -7.63
CA GLY A 67 -7.64 2.21 -7.40
C GLY A 67 -8.46 0.91 -7.49
N LEU A 68 -7.78 -0.24 -7.61
CA LEU A 68 -8.35 -1.58 -7.53
C LEU A 68 -8.15 -2.11 -6.10
N GLY A 69 -9.26 -2.40 -5.43
CA GLY A 69 -9.26 -3.02 -4.12
C GLY A 69 -9.18 -4.55 -4.19
N ALA A 70 -9.13 -5.16 -3.00
CA ALA A 70 -9.18 -6.62 -2.87
C ALA A 70 -10.38 -7.28 -3.58
N PRO A 71 -11.62 -6.75 -3.51
CA PRO A 71 -12.76 -7.40 -4.19
C PRO A 71 -12.63 -7.32 -5.72
N GLU A 72 -12.17 -6.21 -6.29
CA GLU A 72 -11.99 -6.05 -7.73
C GLU A 72 -10.92 -7.02 -8.26
N ILE A 73 -9.79 -7.12 -7.56
CA ILE A 73 -8.71 -8.07 -7.90
C ILE A 73 -9.21 -9.52 -7.81
N GLY A 74 -10.06 -9.84 -6.83
CA GLY A 74 -10.64 -11.17 -6.68
C GLY A 74 -11.48 -11.59 -7.89
N ILE A 75 -12.33 -10.69 -8.41
CA ILE A 75 -13.16 -10.96 -9.60
C ILE A 75 -12.29 -11.23 -10.83
N ILE A 76 -11.23 -10.46 -11.02
CA ILE A 76 -10.28 -10.64 -12.13
C ILE A 76 -9.59 -12.00 -12.03
N LEU A 77 -9.18 -12.40 -10.82
CA LEU A 77 -8.57 -13.71 -10.58
C LEU A 77 -9.51 -14.87 -10.92
N VAL A 78 -10.79 -14.75 -10.56
CA VAL A 78 -11.81 -15.75 -10.92
C VAL A 78 -11.97 -15.82 -12.43
N ALA A 79 -12.09 -14.68 -13.12
CA ALA A 79 -12.20 -14.65 -14.58
C ALA A 79 -10.96 -15.27 -15.27
N ALA A 80 -9.76 -14.94 -14.79
CA ALA A 80 -8.51 -15.52 -15.29
C ALA A 80 -8.45 -17.04 -15.03
N ALA A 81 -8.92 -17.51 -13.87
CA ALA A 81 -8.97 -18.94 -13.56
C ALA A 81 -9.96 -19.69 -14.46
N PHE A 82 -11.06 -19.07 -14.86
CA PHE A 82 -11.97 -19.65 -15.86
C PHE A 82 -11.35 -19.70 -17.26
N LEU A 83 -10.64 -18.64 -17.66
CA LEU A 83 -10.06 -18.55 -19.01
C LEU A 83 -8.83 -19.45 -19.19
N LEU A 84 -7.91 -19.46 -18.23
CA LEU A 84 -6.66 -20.21 -18.28
C LEU A 84 -6.75 -21.58 -17.61
N GLY A 85 -7.70 -21.75 -16.69
CA GLY A 85 -7.79 -22.90 -15.79
C GLY A 85 -7.04 -22.65 -14.46
N PRO A 86 -7.59 -23.11 -13.31
CA PRO A 86 -6.96 -22.93 -12.00
C PRO A 86 -5.58 -23.60 -11.90
N GLU A 87 -5.39 -24.72 -12.60
CA GLU A 87 -4.11 -25.45 -12.64
C GLU A 87 -2.98 -24.63 -13.27
N LYS A 88 -3.27 -23.87 -14.34
CA LYS A 88 -2.27 -23.04 -15.03
C LYS A 88 -1.90 -21.81 -14.22
N LEU A 89 -2.85 -21.18 -13.54
CA LEU A 89 -2.55 -20.09 -12.62
C LEU A 89 -1.71 -20.58 -11.43
N ALA A 90 -2.00 -21.78 -10.90
CA ALA A 90 -1.21 -22.37 -9.82
C ALA A 90 0.22 -22.73 -10.26
N SER A 91 0.40 -23.27 -11.47
CA SER A 91 1.75 -23.56 -12.00
C SER A 91 2.55 -22.27 -12.20
N LEU A 92 1.95 -21.24 -12.81
CA LEU A 92 2.59 -19.92 -13.00
C LEU A 92 2.95 -19.28 -11.66
N GLY A 93 2.07 -19.37 -10.66
CA GLY A 93 2.35 -18.87 -9.31
C GLY A 93 3.50 -19.60 -8.62
N LYS A 94 3.62 -20.92 -8.82
CA LYS A 94 4.75 -21.70 -8.29
C LYS A 94 6.06 -21.30 -8.96
N ASP A 95 6.07 -21.14 -10.28
CA ASP A 95 7.28 -20.78 -11.03
C ASP A 95 7.72 -19.35 -10.71
N ALA A 96 6.78 -18.40 -10.71
CA ALA A 96 7.03 -17.02 -10.29
C ALA A 96 7.49 -16.96 -8.82
N GLY A 97 6.91 -17.77 -7.94
CA GLY A 97 7.27 -17.85 -6.53
C GLY A 97 8.70 -18.38 -6.30
N LYS A 98 9.15 -19.35 -7.10
CA LYS A 98 10.54 -19.83 -7.08
C LYS A 98 11.51 -18.73 -7.50
N ILE A 99 11.23 -18.07 -8.63
CA ILE A 99 12.05 -16.95 -9.13
C ILE A 99 12.10 -15.83 -8.09
N ALA A 100 10.97 -15.45 -7.50
CA ALA A 100 10.93 -14.44 -6.44
C ALA A 100 11.67 -14.88 -5.17
N GLY A 101 11.72 -16.18 -4.88
CA GLY A 101 12.50 -16.75 -3.79
C GLY A 101 14.00 -16.64 -4.03
N GLU A 102 14.46 -17.03 -5.22
CA GLU A 102 15.87 -16.93 -5.65
C GLU A 102 16.34 -15.47 -5.71
N LEU A 103 15.49 -14.55 -6.15
CA LEU A 103 15.75 -13.12 -6.16
C LEU A 103 15.89 -12.49 -4.77
N LYS A 104 15.66 -13.20 -3.66
CA LYS A 104 15.94 -12.67 -2.30
C LYS A 104 17.40 -12.77 -1.91
N GLU A 105 18.16 -13.71 -2.48
CA GLU A 105 19.59 -13.84 -2.22
C GLU A 105 20.40 -12.80 -3.02
N VAL A 106 19.94 -12.44 -4.22
CA VAL A 106 20.60 -11.44 -5.09
C VAL A 106 20.82 -10.08 -4.39
N PRO A 107 19.83 -9.48 -3.69
CA PRO A 107 20.03 -8.26 -2.92
C PRO A 107 21.04 -8.37 -1.78
N LYS A 108 21.20 -9.55 -1.17
CA LYS A 108 22.17 -9.75 -0.08
C LYS A 108 23.59 -9.80 -0.65
N GLU A 109 23.78 -10.54 -1.74
CA GLU A 109 25.04 -10.59 -2.47
C GLU A 109 25.41 -9.23 -3.06
N PHE A 110 24.43 -8.49 -3.57
CA PHE A 110 24.63 -7.13 -4.07
C PHE A 110 25.07 -6.16 -2.96
N GLN A 111 24.48 -6.25 -1.76
CA GLN A 111 24.89 -5.44 -0.61
C GLN A 111 26.31 -5.80 -0.15
N ALA A 112 26.65 -7.09 -0.08
CA ALA A 112 27.98 -7.54 0.28
C ALA A 112 29.03 -7.08 -0.73
N GLY A 113 28.74 -7.23 -2.03
CA GLY A 113 29.61 -6.80 -3.12
C GLY A 113 29.80 -5.29 -3.17
N LEU A 114 28.77 -4.50 -2.85
CA LEU A 114 28.89 -3.05 -2.72
C LEU A 114 29.81 -2.65 -1.55
N ALA A 115 29.65 -3.28 -0.39
CA ALA A 115 30.49 -3.00 0.78
C ALA A 115 31.96 -3.39 0.54
N GLU A 116 32.20 -4.54 -0.09
CA GLU A 116 33.54 -4.97 -0.49
C GLU A 116 34.14 -4.04 -1.54
N GLY A 117 33.36 -3.66 -2.55
CA GLY A 117 33.78 -2.71 -3.59
C GLY A 117 34.14 -1.34 -3.02
N GLU A 118 33.39 -0.85 -2.03
CA GLU A 118 33.72 0.41 -1.34
C GLU A 118 35.04 0.31 -0.56
N ALA A 119 35.25 -0.81 0.16
CA ALA A 119 36.49 -1.05 0.90
C ALA A 119 37.71 -1.15 -0.04
N GLN A 120 37.57 -1.88 -1.15
CA GLN A 120 38.62 -1.99 -2.17
C GLN A 120 38.88 -0.64 -2.86
N ALA A 121 37.85 0.14 -3.19
CA ALA A 121 38.00 1.45 -3.80
C ALA A 121 38.74 2.44 -2.87
N LYS A 122 38.47 2.40 -1.56
CA LYS A 122 39.21 3.18 -0.56
C LYS A 122 40.67 2.73 -0.46
N ALA A 123 40.92 1.43 -0.44
CA ALA A 123 42.28 0.89 -0.39
C ALA A 123 43.10 1.21 -1.65
N LEU A 124 42.47 1.18 -2.83
CA LEU A 124 43.09 1.57 -4.10
C LEU A 124 43.38 3.07 -4.15
N LYS A 125 42.44 3.92 -3.69
CA LYS A 125 42.67 5.37 -3.59
C LYS A 125 43.85 5.71 -2.65
N ALA A 126 43.89 5.11 -1.47
CA ALA A 126 45.00 5.30 -0.54
C ALA A 126 46.35 4.81 -1.11
N LYS A 127 46.34 3.71 -1.88
CA LYS A 127 47.54 3.22 -2.59
C LYS A 127 47.95 4.09 -3.76
N SER A 128 47.01 4.71 -4.49
CA SER A 128 47.36 5.65 -5.58
C SER A 128 47.93 6.95 -5.03
N GLU A 129 47.36 7.49 -3.94
CA GLU A 129 47.86 8.70 -3.28
C GLU A 129 49.27 8.48 -2.69
N ALA A 130 49.54 7.32 -2.09
CA ALA A 130 50.87 6.97 -1.58
C ALA A 130 51.92 6.66 -2.68
N LYS A 131 51.49 6.43 -3.93
CA LYS A 131 52.39 6.18 -5.06
C LYS A 131 52.77 7.46 -5.79
N GLU A 132 51.97 8.52 -5.67
CA GLU A 132 52.21 9.83 -6.27
C GLU A 132 53.26 10.63 -5.48
N GLU A 133 53.31 10.52 -4.14
CA GLU A 133 54.36 11.14 -3.31
C GLU A 133 55.76 10.52 -3.49
N LYS A 134 55.87 9.28 -3.97
CA LYS A 134 57.18 8.61 -4.16
C LYS A 134 57.82 8.85 -5.54
N SER A 135 57.10 9.50 -6.46
CA SER A 135 57.61 9.89 -7.78
C SER A 135 58.05 11.35 -7.88
N SER A 136 57.82 12.19 -6.87
CA SER A 136 58.26 13.59 -6.84
C SER A 136 59.60 13.85 -6.15
N ASP A 137 60.21 12.84 -5.50
CA ASP A 137 61.50 12.94 -4.80
C ASP A 137 62.70 12.37 -5.60
N ALA A 138 62.52 12.06 -6.89
CA ALA A 138 63.55 11.44 -7.73
C ALA A 138 63.96 12.25 -8.97
N GLU A 139 63.64 13.55 -9.04
CA GLU A 139 64.14 14.47 -10.07
C GLU A 139 65.13 15.49 -9.51
#